data_AF-A0A5J9WIG0-F1
#
_entry.id   AF-A0A5J9WIG0-F1
#
_cell.length_a   1.000
_cell.length_b   1.000
_cell.length_c   1.000
_cell.angle_alpha   90.00
_cell.angle_beta   90.00
_cell.angle_gamma   90.00
#
_symmetry.space_group_name_H-M   'P 1'
#
loop_
_entity.id
_entity.type
_entity.pdbx_description
1 polymer ?
#
loop_
_entity_poly.entity_id
_entity_poly.type
_entity_poly.pdbx_seq_one_letter_code
_entity_poly.pdbx_strand_id
1 'polypeptide(L)'
;MSGKALRTFGRCVTCLARAGSELVLQADPAKLELLTMNSSRSAYASISLARDFFDHFSLASTPQAPSSTPLQCSVLLKSVLAVLRTPHNALDRLAVSLPDPDAPSSTSRSIASTVVIKTYRIACSAEPQVQTLALDRGRFPSRLVIRPRELARLLSNFQSSLQELTIIATDPAVGLADVSGDVGGKAVELRSYIDPTKDDCDTRLHTQLWIDPAEEFEEYVHTGDPVDVTLGLKELKVKVVAMRKTQTCDAL
;
A
#
# COMPACT_ATOMS: atom_id res chain seq x y z
N MET A 1 -2.51 -0.50 -21.82
CA MET A 1 -3.42 0.23 -20.92
C MET A 1 -3.59 1.64 -21.44
N SER A 2 -4.81 2.18 -21.35
CA SER A 2 -5.18 3.47 -21.94
C SER A 2 -6.08 4.30 -21.02
N GLY A 3 -6.27 5.58 -21.33
CA GLY A 3 -7.29 6.43 -20.71
C GLY A 3 -7.34 6.42 -19.18
N LYS A 4 -8.46 5.95 -18.60
CA LYS A 4 -8.68 5.90 -17.14
C LYS A 4 -7.72 4.94 -16.44
N ALA A 5 -7.48 3.76 -17.03
CA ALA A 5 -6.58 2.75 -16.46
C ALA A 5 -5.16 3.30 -16.32
N LEU A 6 -4.65 3.99 -17.34
CA LEU A 6 -3.34 4.65 -17.28
C LEU A 6 -3.24 5.69 -16.15
N ARG A 7 -4.27 6.53 -15.98
CA ARG A 7 -4.31 7.51 -14.88
C ARG A 7 -4.36 6.83 -13.50
N THR A 8 -5.05 5.71 -13.38
CA THR A 8 -5.10 4.93 -12.15
C THR A 8 -3.74 4.29 -11.87
N PHE A 9 -3.12 3.65 -12.85
CA PHE A 9 -1.78 3.07 -12.74
C PHE A 9 -0.75 4.11 -12.29
N GLY A 10 -0.76 5.30 -12.89
CA GLY A 10 0.15 6.38 -12.48
C GLY A 10 -0.03 6.81 -11.02
N ARG A 11 -1.27 6.82 -10.52
CA ARG A 11 -1.56 7.09 -9.10
C ARG A 11 -1.09 5.97 -8.19
N CYS A 12 -1.26 4.70 -8.59
CA CYS A 12 -0.75 3.54 -7.86
C CYS A 12 0.77 3.64 -7.70
N VAL A 13 1.51 3.86 -8.80
CA VAL A 13 2.98 4.01 -8.76
C VAL A 13 3.40 5.21 -7.91
N THR A 14 2.72 6.35 -8.03
CA THR A 14 2.99 7.53 -7.20
C THR A 14 2.75 7.25 -5.72
N CYS A 15 1.74 6.45 -5.39
CA CYS A 15 1.48 6.05 -4.02
C CYS A 15 2.59 5.13 -3.48
N LEU A 16 2.98 4.11 -4.24
CA LEU A 16 4.04 3.18 -3.84
C LEU A 16 5.40 3.88 -3.69
N ALA A 17 5.69 4.88 -4.51
CA ALA A 17 6.89 5.71 -4.40
C ALA A 17 7.01 6.53 -3.11
N ARG A 18 5.91 6.67 -2.35
CA ARG A 18 5.95 7.28 -1.01
C ARG A 18 6.28 6.28 0.09
N ALA A 19 6.12 4.98 -0.17
CA ALA A 19 6.39 3.90 0.77
C ALA A 19 7.79 3.29 0.59
N GLY A 20 8.29 3.21 -0.65
CA GLY A 20 9.57 2.60 -0.94
C GLY A 20 10.28 3.18 -2.16
N SER A 21 11.51 2.71 -2.41
CA SER A 21 12.38 3.14 -3.52
C SER A 21 12.35 2.18 -4.72
N GLU A 22 12.00 0.92 -4.48
CA GLU A 22 11.93 -0.14 -5.49
C GLU A 22 10.49 -0.60 -5.70
N LEU A 23 10.13 -0.86 -6.96
CA LEU A 23 8.88 -1.47 -7.37
C LEU A 23 9.16 -2.84 -7.92
N VAL A 24 8.54 -3.83 -7.31
CA VAL A 24 8.56 -5.20 -7.77
C VAL A 24 7.25 -5.46 -8.51
N LEU A 25 7.37 -5.84 -9.78
CA LEU A 25 6.28 -6.24 -10.63
C LEU A 25 6.21 -7.76 -10.60
N GLN A 26 5.09 -8.30 -10.13
CA GLN A 26 4.83 -9.75 -10.13
C GLN A 26 3.61 -10.01 -11.01
N ALA A 27 3.82 -10.71 -12.12
CA ALA A 27 2.77 -11.01 -13.07
C ALA A 27 2.28 -12.45 -12.91
N ASP A 28 0.97 -12.58 -12.74
CA ASP A 28 0.21 -13.82 -12.70
C ASP A 28 -0.78 -13.81 -13.88
N PRO A 29 -1.19 -14.97 -14.43
CA PRO A 29 -2.20 -15.01 -15.49
C PRO A 29 -3.44 -14.15 -15.17
N ALA A 30 -3.94 -14.13 -13.95
CA ALA A 30 -5.15 -13.39 -13.58
C ALA A 30 -4.92 -11.92 -13.22
N LYS A 31 -3.69 -11.52 -12.85
CA LYS A 31 -3.42 -10.19 -12.28
C LYS A 31 -1.95 -9.77 -12.39
N LEU A 32 -1.72 -8.46 -12.28
CA LEU A 32 -0.41 -7.87 -12.02
C LEU A 32 -0.37 -7.31 -10.59
N GLU A 33 0.60 -7.75 -9.80
CA GLU A 33 0.86 -7.19 -8.47
C GLU A 33 2.03 -6.21 -8.52
N LEU A 34 1.82 -5.05 -7.88
CA LEU A 34 2.79 -3.98 -7.71
C LEU A 34 3.20 -3.95 -6.25
N LEU A 35 4.42 -4.37 -5.95
CA LEU A 35 4.91 -4.52 -4.58
C LEU A 35 6.02 -3.51 -4.29
N THR A 36 6.05 -2.99 -3.08
CA THR A 36 7.18 -2.18 -2.59
C THR A 36 7.39 -2.42 -1.10
N MET A 37 8.62 -2.19 -0.65
CA MET A 37 8.98 -2.22 0.76
C MET A 37 9.71 -0.93 1.12
N ASN A 38 9.57 -0.51 2.37
CA ASN A 38 10.40 0.58 2.88
C ASN A 38 11.87 0.13 3.03
N SER A 39 12.78 1.09 3.24
CA SER A 39 14.22 0.82 3.30
C SER A 39 14.64 -0.11 4.45
N SER A 40 13.89 -0.09 5.56
CA SER A 40 14.11 -0.97 6.73
C SER A 40 13.46 -2.34 6.58
N ARG A 41 12.72 -2.60 5.49
CA ARG A 41 11.95 -3.84 5.26
C ARG A 41 10.91 -4.16 6.34
N SER A 42 10.47 -3.14 7.07
CA SER A 42 9.46 -3.27 8.13
C SER A 42 8.04 -2.97 7.64
N ALA A 43 7.90 -2.28 6.50
CA ALA A 43 6.61 -1.99 5.90
C ALA A 43 6.56 -2.50 4.45
N TYR A 44 5.45 -3.14 4.12
CA TYR A 44 5.15 -3.70 2.82
C TYR A 44 3.87 -3.07 2.27
N ALA A 45 3.85 -2.74 0.98
CA ALA A 45 2.64 -2.32 0.29
C ALA A 45 2.50 -3.08 -1.03
N SER A 46 1.27 -3.54 -1.29
CA SER A 46 0.89 -4.22 -2.52
C SER A 46 -0.33 -3.56 -3.15
N ILE A 47 -0.34 -3.49 -4.47
CA ILE A 47 -1.51 -3.14 -5.27
C ILE A 47 -1.71 -4.22 -6.32
N SER A 48 -2.87 -4.87 -6.28
CA SER A 48 -3.27 -5.86 -7.29
C SER A 48 -4.10 -5.21 -8.39
N LEU A 49 -3.74 -5.44 -9.64
CA LEU A 49 -4.47 -5.01 -10.83
C LEU A 49 -4.95 -6.25 -11.58
N ALA A 50 -6.26 -6.50 -11.62
CA ALA A 50 -6.84 -7.62 -12.34
C ALA A 50 -6.54 -7.54 -13.85
N ARG A 51 -6.56 -8.68 -14.55
CA ARG A 51 -6.37 -8.75 -16.01
C ARG A 51 -7.26 -7.76 -16.78
N ASP A 52 -8.52 -7.62 -16.36
CA ASP A 52 -9.51 -6.75 -17.01
C ASP A 52 -9.21 -5.24 -16.87
N PHE A 53 -8.25 -4.88 -16.02
CA PHE A 53 -7.74 -3.50 -15.93
C PHE A 53 -6.97 -3.08 -17.18
N PHE A 54 -6.41 -4.03 -17.93
CA PHE A 54 -5.53 -3.78 -19.07
C PHE A 54 -6.28 -3.97 -20.38
N ASP A 55 -6.08 -3.07 -21.36
CA ASP A 55 -6.63 -3.29 -22.72
C ASP A 55 -6.09 -4.59 -23.34
N HIS A 56 -4.83 -4.92 -23.05
CA HIS A 56 -4.16 -6.17 -23.44
C HIS A 56 -3.23 -6.60 -22.31
N PHE A 57 -3.33 -7.87 -21.91
CA PHE A 57 -2.47 -8.50 -20.92
C PHE A 57 -2.13 -9.92 -21.38
N SER A 58 -0.85 -10.17 -21.65
CA SER A 58 -0.35 -11.44 -22.14
C SER A 58 0.92 -11.80 -21.39
N LEU A 59 1.00 -13.05 -20.93
CA LEU A 59 2.22 -13.62 -20.37
C LEU A 59 2.70 -14.70 -21.34
N ALA A 60 3.96 -14.61 -21.76
CA ALA A 60 4.58 -15.70 -22.53
C ALA A 60 4.82 -16.87 -21.57
N SER A 61 4.12 -17.98 -21.79
CA SER A 61 4.39 -19.23 -21.10
C SER A 61 5.69 -19.80 -21.65
N THR A 62 6.80 -19.68 -20.92
CA THR A 62 8.04 -20.35 -21.29
C THR A 62 7.86 -21.87 -21.05
N PRO A 63 8.14 -22.73 -22.05
CA PRO A 63 7.97 -24.18 -21.93
C PRO A 63 8.96 -24.86 -20.97
N GLN A 64 9.90 -24.11 -20.37
CA GLN A 64 10.95 -24.61 -19.48
C GLN A 64 10.91 -24.05 -18.04
N ALA A 65 10.03 -23.09 -17.73
CA ALA A 65 9.86 -22.67 -16.35
C ALA A 65 8.86 -23.62 -15.65
N PRO A 66 9.16 -24.14 -14.44
CA PRO A 66 8.15 -24.85 -13.67
C PRO A 66 6.93 -23.94 -13.53
N SER A 67 5.74 -24.51 -13.69
CA SER A 67 4.43 -23.84 -13.76
C SER A 67 4.02 -23.09 -12.47
N SER A 68 4.99 -22.76 -11.61
CA SER A 68 4.83 -22.27 -10.25
C SER A 68 5.67 -21.02 -9.94
N THR A 69 6.55 -20.55 -10.83
CA THR A 69 7.32 -19.30 -10.59
C THR A 69 6.66 -18.12 -11.29
N PRO A 70 6.08 -17.15 -10.55
CA PRO A 70 5.49 -15.97 -11.16
C PRO A 70 6.57 -15.15 -11.86
N LEU A 71 6.25 -14.57 -13.03
CA LEU A 71 7.18 -13.70 -13.73
C LEU A 71 7.36 -12.42 -12.89
N GLN A 72 8.56 -12.23 -12.36
CA GLN A 72 8.84 -11.15 -11.41
C GLN A 72 10.05 -10.32 -11.85
N CYS A 73 10.00 -9.00 -11.64
CA CYS A 73 11.16 -8.13 -11.81
C CYS A 73 11.11 -6.94 -10.85
N SER A 74 12.28 -6.43 -10.46
CA SER A 74 12.40 -5.19 -9.66
C SER A 74 12.90 -4.03 -10.52
N VAL A 75 12.32 -2.84 -10.34
CA VAL A 75 12.71 -1.59 -10.98
C VAL A 75 12.71 -0.44 -9.98
N LEU A 76 13.55 0.57 -10.22
CA LEU A 76 13.55 1.78 -9.38
C LEU A 76 12.27 2.61 -9.61
N LEU A 77 11.54 2.92 -8.54
CA LEU A 77 10.30 3.70 -8.60
C LEU A 77 10.53 5.08 -9.23
N LYS A 78 11.67 5.72 -8.94
CA LYS A 78 12.06 7.00 -9.55
C LYS A 78 12.13 6.93 -11.09
N SER A 79 12.54 5.79 -11.64
CA SER A 79 12.66 5.60 -13.09
C SER A 79 11.28 5.45 -13.73
N VAL A 80 10.39 4.66 -13.10
CA VAL A 80 9.00 4.51 -13.56
C VAL A 80 8.23 5.82 -13.46
N LEU A 81 8.40 6.56 -12.36
CA LEU A 81 7.82 7.90 -12.20
C LEU A 81 8.31 8.89 -13.24
N ALA A 82 9.58 8.84 -13.64
CA ALA A 82 10.11 9.72 -14.67
C ALA A 82 9.39 9.51 -16.03
N VAL A 83 9.01 8.27 -16.35
CA VAL A 83 8.20 7.95 -17.54
C VAL A 83 6.78 8.51 -17.39
N LEU A 84 6.17 8.31 -16.21
CA LEU A 84 4.80 8.73 -15.90
C LEU A 84 4.62 10.24 -15.71
N ARG A 85 5.70 11.02 -15.54
CA ARG A 85 5.66 12.50 -15.51
C ARG A 85 5.30 13.11 -16.85
N THR A 86 5.37 12.35 -17.94
CA THR A 86 4.95 12.85 -19.25
C THR A 86 3.47 13.29 -19.16
N PRO A 87 3.12 14.52 -19.60
CA PRO A 87 1.77 15.06 -19.44
C PRO A 87 0.71 14.08 -19.98
N HIS A 88 -0.37 13.86 -19.22
CA HIS A 88 -1.39 12.85 -19.57
C HIS A 88 -2.10 13.10 -20.90
N ASN A 89 -2.13 14.36 -21.36
CA ASN A 89 -2.62 14.77 -22.68
C ASN A 89 -1.69 14.35 -23.83
N ALA A 90 -0.46 13.90 -23.55
CA ALA A 90 0.48 13.34 -24.51
C ALA A 90 0.62 11.81 -24.42
N LEU A 91 0.00 11.17 -23.41
CA LEU A 91 0.03 9.73 -23.18
C LEU A 91 -1.37 9.11 -23.36
N ASP A 92 -1.67 8.71 -24.59
CA ASP A 92 -2.85 7.93 -24.96
C ASP A 92 -2.79 6.44 -24.50
N ARG A 93 -1.63 5.78 -24.66
CA ARG A 93 -1.40 4.36 -24.33
C ARG A 93 -0.02 4.11 -23.71
N LEU A 94 -0.01 3.25 -22.70
CA LEU A 94 1.20 2.69 -22.09
C LEU A 94 1.19 1.17 -22.31
N ALA A 95 2.27 0.65 -22.89
CA ALA A 95 2.58 -0.76 -22.90
C ALA A 95 3.80 -1.01 -22.02
N VAL A 96 3.79 -2.14 -21.33
CA VAL A 96 4.89 -2.59 -20.48
C VAL A 96 5.24 -3.98 -20.98
N SER A 97 6.44 -4.12 -21.51
CA SER A 97 6.99 -5.39 -21.95
C SER A 97 8.08 -5.79 -20.98
N LEU A 98 7.91 -6.90 -20.28
CA LEU A 98 9.02 -7.53 -19.58
C LEU A 98 9.74 -8.43 -20.59
N PRO A 99 11.07 -8.34 -20.72
CA PRO A 99 11.80 -9.19 -21.63
C PRO A 99 11.75 -10.64 -21.17
N ASP A 100 11.82 -11.53 -22.16
CA ASP A 100 11.93 -12.97 -21.98
C ASP A 100 13.18 -13.30 -21.13
N PRO A 101 13.07 -14.14 -20.07
CA PRO A 101 14.22 -14.62 -19.32
C PRO A 101 15.27 -15.33 -20.18
N ASP A 102 14.89 -15.90 -21.35
CA ASP A 102 15.80 -16.61 -22.27
C ASP A 102 16.40 -15.72 -23.38
N ALA A 103 16.13 -14.41 -23.37
CA ALA A 103 16.76 -13.51 -24.32
C ALA A 103 18.29 -13.44 -24.08
N PRO A 104 19.14 -13.61 -25.12
CA PRO A 104 20.58 -13.51 -24.97
C PRO A 104 20.94 -12.16 -24.32
N SER A 105 21.97 -12.19 -23.47
CA SER A 105 22.38 -11.17 -22.49
C SER A 105 22.68 -9.74 -23.03
N SER A 106 22.33 -9.44 -24.28
CA SER A 106 22.51 -8.16 -24.95
C SER A 106 21.21 -7.37 -25.21
N THR A 107 20.03 -7.89 -24.86
CA THR A 107 18.77 -7.13 -25.01
C THR A 107 18.33 -6.49 -23.70
N SER A 108 18.65 -5.21 -23.55
CA SER A 108 18.20 -4.33 -22.47
C SER A 108 16.71 -4.50 -22.16
N ARG A 109 16.38 -4.80 -20.90
CA ARG A 109 15.00 -4.86 -20.39
C ARG A 109 14.34 -3.49 -20.57
N SER A 110 13.18 -3.39 -21.25
CA SER A 110 12.61 -2.09 -21.65
C SER A 110 11.10 -2.01 -21.45
N ILE A 111 10.63 -0.93 -20.82
CA ILE A 111 9.21 -0.59 -20.70
C ILE A 111 8.86 0.37 -21.86
N ALA A 112 8.15 -0.13 -22.88
CA ALA A 112 7.83 0.64 -24.08
C ALA A 112 6.43 1.27 -24.03
N SER A 113 6.31 2.55 -23.68
CA SER A 113 5.05 3.30 -23.90
C SER A 113 4.89 3.67 -25.37
N THR A 114 3.73 3.42 -25.98
CA THR A 114 3.49 3.68 -27.41
C THR A 114 2.38 4.70 -27.62
N VAL A 115 2.73 5.92 -28.06
CA VAL A 115 1.78 6.89 -28.65
C VAL A 115 2.46 7.78 -29.70
N VAL A 116 3.65 8.28 -29.43
CA VAL A 116 4.59 8.85 -30.40
C VAL A 116 5.95 8.42 -29.83
N ILE A 117 6.69 7.60 -30.56
CA ILE A 117 7.63 6.58 -30.03
C ILE A 117 8.68 7.19 -29.07
N LYS A 118 8.36 7.23 -27.77
CA LYS A 118 9.33 7.42 -26.69
C LYS A 118 9.45 6.11 -25.94
N THR A 119 10.41 5.32 -26.38
CA THR A 119 10.78 4.07 -25.74
C THR A 119 11.71 4.37 -24.58
N TYR A 120 11.31 4.01 -23.36
CA TYR A 120 12.13 4.15 -22.16
C TYR A 120 12.73 2.80 -21.78
N ARG A 121 14.06 2.71 -21.73
CA ARG A 121 14.75 1.51 -21.28
C ARG A 121 15.03 1.65 -19.79
N ILE A 122 14.31 0.87 -18.98
CA ILE A 122 14.51 0.82 -17.53
C ILE A 122 15.15 -0.52 -17.21
N ALA A 123 16.38 -0.48 -16.68
CA ALA A 123 17.03 -1.69 -16.19
C ALA A 123 16.17 -2.33 -15.09
N CYS A 124 15.87 -3.62 -15.24
CA CYS A 124 15.17 -4.41 -14.24
C CYS A 124 16.13 -5.39 -13.60
N SER A 125 16.00 -5.68 -12.30
CA SER A 125 16.67 -6.81 -11.64
C SER A 125 15.77 -8.05 -11.71
N ALA A 126 16.37 -9.23 -11.95
CA ALA A 126 15.67 -10.51 -12.07
C ALA A 126 15.48 -11.23 -10.72
N GLU A 127 16.18 -10.80 -9.68
CA GLU A 127 16.09 -11.35 -8.32
C GLU A 127 15.54 -10.30 -7.35
N PRO A 128 14.21 -10.13 -7.28
CA PRO A 128 13.59 -9.27 -6.30
C PRO A 128 13.67 -9.90 -4.90
N GLN A 129 14.14 -9.12 -3.91
CA GLN A 129 14.25 -9.59 -2.52
C GLN A 129 12.92 -9.51 -1.74
N VAL A 130 11.78 -9.39 -2.44
CA VAL A 130 10.46 -9.24 -1.82
C VAL A 130 9.73 -10.57 -1.88
N GLN A 131 9.57 -11.20 -0.72
CA GLN A 131 8.73 -12.39 -0.55
C GLN A 131 7.27 -11.96 -0.39
N THR A 132 6.35 -12.61 -1.12
CA THR A 132 4.91 -12.42 -0.93
C THR A 132 4.52 -12.87 0.49
N LEU A 133 3.97 -11.95 1.28
CA LEU A 133 3.56 -12.25 2.65
C LEU A 133 2.18 -12.94 2.64
N ALA A 134 2.15 -14.22 3.02
CA ALA A 134 0.89 -14.95 3.22
C ALA A 134 0.40 -14.74 4.66
N LEU A 135 -0.50 -13.77 4.86
CA LEU A 135 -1.17 -13.56 6.15
C LEU A 135 -2.56 -14.18 6.13
N ASP A 136 -2.84 -15.02 7.11
CA ASP A 136 -4.20 -15.52 7.37
C ASP A 136 -4.99 -14.48 8.16
N ARG A 137 -5.73 -13.64 7.42
CA ARG A 137 -6.50 -12.52 7.98
C ARG A 137 -7.64 -12.95 8.90
N GLY A 138 -8.09 -14.20 8.80
CA GLY A 138 -9.17 -14.73 9.65
C GLY A 138 -8.74 -15.00 11.09
N ARG A 139 -7.44 -14.95 11.37
CA ARG A 139 -6.88 -15.24 12.70
C ARG A 139 -6.61 -14.00 13.54
N PHE A 140 -6.84 -12.80 13.00
CA PHE A 140 -6.60 -11.58 13.75
C PHE A 140 -7.74 -11.34 14.75
N PRO A 141 -7.42 -11.02 16.01
CA PRO A 141 -8.43 -10.77 17.05
C PRO A 141 -9.17 -9.45 16.83
N SER A 142 -8.66 -8.57 15.97
CA SER A 142 -9.24 -7.26 15.69
C SER A 142 -9.29 -7.01 14.18
N ARG A 143 -10.43 -6.52 13.71
CA ARG A 143 -10.67 -6.13 12.31
C ARG A 143 -11.43 -4.81 12.28
N LEU A 144 -10.83 -3.82 11.62
CA LEU A 144 -11.36 -2.47 11.50
C LEU A 144 -11.44 -2.10 10.02
N VAL A 145 -12.62 -1.74 9.54
CA VAL A 145 -12.84 -1.26 8.18
C VAL A 145 -13.31 0.19 8.26
N ILE A 146 -12.53 1.09 7.66
CA ILE A 146 -12.80 2.54 7.68
C ILE A 146 -12.77 3.11 6.27
N ARG A 147 -13.69 4.05 6.01
CA ARG A 147 -13.63 4.84 4.78
C ARG A 147 -12.34 5.66 4.75
N PRO A 148 -11.57 5.67 3.64
CA PRO A 148 -10.31 6.42 3.57
C PRO A 148 -10.44 7.92 3.87
N ARG A 149 -11.63 8.50 3.63
CA ARG A 149 -11.91 9.90 3.96
C ARG A 149 -12.01 10.12 5.47
N GLU A 150 -12.68 9.22 6.18
CA GLU A 150 -12.82 9.31 7.63
C GLU A 150 -11.47 9.03 8.32
N LEU A 151 -10.73 8.02 7.85
CA LEU A 151 -9.38 7.79 8.36
C LEU A 151 -8.48 9.02 8.15
N ALA A 152 -8.55 9.68 6.99
CA ALA A 152 -7.80 10.91 6.76
C ALA A 152 -8.19 12.03 7.75
N ARG A 153 -9.49 12.16 8.07
CA ARG A 153 -10.01 13.13 9.04
C ARG A 153 -9.50 12.82 10.44
N LEU A 154 -9.61 11.57 10.90
CA LEU A 154 -9.09 11.15 12.21
C LEU A 154 -7.59 11.42 12.33
N LEU A 155 -6.80 11.05 11.31
CA LEU A 155 -5.35 11.27 11.29
C LEU A 155 -4.93 12.74 11.15
N SER A 156 -5.86 13.65 10.85
CA SER A 156 -5.57 15.09 10.73
C SER A 156 -5.49 15.81 12.09
N ASN A 157 -6.03 15.20 13.15
CA ASN A 157 -5.92 15.73 14.52
C ASN A 157 -4.49 15.60 15.09
N PHE A 158 -3.66 14.73 14.52
CA PHE A 158 -2.29 14.52 14.97
C PHE A 158 -1.32 15.50 14.31
N GLN A 159 -0.32 15.93 15.08
CA GLN A 159 0.73 16.83 14.58
C GLN A 159 1.42 16.25 13.34
N SER A 160 1.78 17.12 12.40
CA SER A 160 2.46 16.72 11.16
C SER A 160 3.84 16.11 11.38
N SER A 161 4.49 16.42 12.51
CA SER A 161 5.78 15.90 12.93
C SER A 161 5.70 14.54 13.63
N LEU A 162 4.50 14.07 14.00
CA LEU A 162 4.32 12.79 14.70
C LEU A 162 4.82 11.64 13.81
N GLN A 163 5.72 10.82 14.37
CA GLN A 163 6.35 9.72 13.65
C GLN A 163 5.53 8.44 13.76
N GLU A 164 5.01 8.15 14.96
CA GLU A 164 4.35 6.90 15.31
C GLU A 164 3.00 7.15 15.97
N LEU A 165 2.05 6.27 15.69
CA LEU A 165 0.69 6.28 16.21
C LEU A 165 0.38 4.89 16.77
N THR A 166 -0.19 4.85 17.97
CA THR A 166 -0.72 3.64 18.60
C THR A 166 -2.22 3.56 18.36
N ILE A 167 -2.69 2.42 17.88
CA ILE A 167 -4.11 2.07 17.74
C ILE A 167 -4.43 1.03 18.80
N ILE A 168 -5.42 1.28 19.63
CA ILE A 168 -5.88 0.34 20.65
C ILE A 168 -7.31 -0.08 20.28
N ALA A 169 -7.54 -1.38 20.17
CA ALA A 169 -8.84 -1.97 19.92
C ALA A 169 -9.28 -2.77 21.15
N THR A 170 -10.51 -2.56 21.59
CA THR A 170 -11.11 -3.23 22.75
C THR A 170 -12.51 -3.74 22.42
N ASP A 171 -13.03 -4.66 23.24
CA ASP A 171 -14.41 -5.12 23.08
C ASP A 171 -15.37 -3.93 23.35
N PRO A 172 -16.29 -3.62 22.41
CA PRO A 172 -17.23 -2.52 22.57
C PRO A 172 -18.19 -2.72 23.76
N ALA A 173 -18.41 -3.96 24.20
CA ALA A 173 -19.18 -4.29 25.38
C ALA A 173 -18.40 -4.09 26.70
N VAL A 174 -17.06 -4.08 26.64
CA VAL A 174 -16.16 -3.88 27.79
C VAL A 174 -15.79 -2.39 27.98
N GLY A 175 -16.38 -1.49 27.18
CA GLY A 175 -16.19 -0.04 27.29
C GLY A 175 -16.16 0.43 28.74
N LEU A 176 -15.00 0.96 29.14
CA LEU A 176 -14.60 1.31 30.51
C LEU A 176 -15.78 1.67 31.43
N ALA A 177 -16.14 0.74 32.32
CA ALA A 177 -16.76 1.11 33.58
C ALA A 177 -15.70 1.83 34.42
N ASP A 178 -16.03 3.00 34.98
CA ASP A 178 -15.18 3.94 35.75
C ASP A 178 -14.42 4.94 34.85
N VAL A 179 -14.68 6.25 34.83
CA VAL A 179 -15.24 7.18 35.83
C VAL A 179 -16.03 8.24 35.04
N SER A 180 -17.26 8.55 35.47
CA SER A 180 -18.23 9.48 34.83
C SER A 180 -19.04 8.93 33.64
N GLY A 181 -19.93 7.97 33.92
CA GLY A 181 -21.36 8.04 33.60
C GLY A 181 -21.91 8.25 32.19
N ASP A 182 -21.12 8.45 31.13
CA ASP A 182 -21.69 8.79 29.81
C ASP A 182 -20.86 8.37 28.59
N VAL A 183 -20.06 7.29 28.72
CA VAL A 183 -19.10 6.89 27.68
C VAL A 183 -19.23 5.41 27.32
N GLY A 184 -20.45 4.98 27.02
CA GLY A 184 -20.65 3.78 26.21
C GLY A 184 -20.24 4.06 24.76
N GLY A 185 -19.58 3.12 24.10
CA GLY A 185 -19.31 3.18 22.65
C GLY A 185 -17.86 3.42 22.24
N LYS A 186 -16.97 3.91 23.12
CA LYS A 186 -15.57 4.20 22.75
C LYS A 186 -14.66 2.96 22.80
N ALA A 187 -14.71 2.12 21.77
CA ALA A 187 -13.97 0.85 21.71
C ALA A 187 -12.63 0.92 20.93
N VAL A 188 -12.33 2.06 20.30
CA VAL A 188 -11.06 2.25 19.60
C VAL A 188 -10.40 3.55 20.04
N GLU A 189 -9.10 3.46 20.34
CA GLU A 189 -8.28 4.61 20.69
C GLU A 189 -7.20 4.83 19.64
N LEU A 190 -6.98 6.10 19.25
CA LEU A 190 -5.80 6.53 18.51
C LEU A 190 -4.96 7.44 19.40
N ARG A 191 -3.72 7.03 19.67
CA ARG A 191 -2.83 7.73 20.60
C ARG A 191 -1.51 8.08 19.93
N SER A 192 -1.03 9.30 20.13
CA SER A 192 0.32 9.68 19.71
C SER A 192 1.35 8.89 20.51
N TYR A 193 2.24 8.14 19.84
CA TYR A 193 3.29 7.41 20.52
C TYR A 193 4.40 8.35 20.99
N ILE A 194 4.82 8.18 22.24
CA ILE A 194 5.96 8.89 22.82
C ILE A 194 6.96 7.83 23.25
N ASP A 195 8.17 7.95 22.73
CA ASP A 195 9.28 7.09 23.08
C ASP A 195 9.75 7.42 24.50
N PRO A 196 9.60 6.51 25.48
CA PRO A 196 9.96 6.77 26.87
C PRO A 196 11.47 6.93 27.06
N THR A 197 12.28 6.57 26.07
CA THR A 197 13.74 6.70 26.12
C THR A 197 14.26 8.07 25.67
N LYS A 198 13.37 8.95 25.19
CA LYS A 198 13.73 10.30 24.72
C LYS A 198 13.38 11.35 25.76
N ASP A 199 14.35 12.21 26.07
CA ASP A 199 14.25 13.28 27.07
C ASP A 199 13.26 14.41 26.71
N ASP A 200 12.65 14.38 25.52
CA ASP A 200 11.70 15.40 25.05
C ASP A 200 10.23 15.09 25.44
N CYS A 201 9.97 14.08 26.27
CA CYS A 201 8.63 13.58 26.59
C CYS A 201 7.67 14.71 27.03
N ASP A 202 8.13 15.65 27.84
CA ASP A 202 7.30 16.71 28.42
C ASP A 202 6.99 17.87 27.45
N THR A 203 7.75 17.99 26.37
CA THR A 203 7.58 19.09 25.39
C THR A 203 6.69 18.70 24.21
N ARG A 204 6.43 17.41 24.02
CA ARG A 204 5.66 16.88 22.89
C ARG A 204 4.17 16.88 23.21
N LEU A 205 3.38 17.43 22.29
CA LEU A 205 1.93 17.41 22.40
C LEU A 205 1.44 15.95 22.34
N HIS A 206 0.81 15.50 23.42
CA HIS A 206 0.12 14.23 23.44
C HIS A 206 -1.30 14.41 22.89
N THR A 207 -1.68 13.59 21.91
CA THR A 207 -3.03 13.59 21.34
C THR A 207 -3.61 12.19 21.47
N GLN A 208 -4.80 12.11 22.03
CA GLN A 208 -5.56 10.88 22.20
C GLN A 208 -6.97 11.11 21.67
N LEU A 209 -7.41 10.24 20.77
CA LEU A 209 -8.75 10.23 20.23
C LEU A 209 -9.42 8.94 20.64
N TRP A 210 -10.64 9.07 21.13
CA TRP A 210 -11.51 7.94 21.35
C TRP A 210 -12.58 7.90 20.27
N ILE A 211 -12.78 6.74 19.69
CA ILE A 211 -13.62 6.52 18.53
C ILE A 211 -14.74 5.58 18.92
N ASP A 212 -15.96 6.00 18.61
CA ASP A 212 -17.09 5.08 18.56
C ASP A 212 -17.09 4.32 17.23
N PRO A 213 -16.90 2.98 17.25
CA PRO A 213 -16.91 2.20 16.03
C PRO A 213 -18.20 2.29 15.22
N ALA A 214 -19.34 2.46 15.88
CA ALA A 214 -20.64 2.50 15.21
C ALA A 214 -20.82 3.77 14.37
N GLU A 215 -20.13 4.86 14.71
CA GLU A 215 -20.19 6.12 13.99
C GLU A 215 -19.11 6.24 12.90
N GLU A 216 -17.93 5.69 13.16
CA GLU A 216 -16.71 5.98 12.38
C GLU A 216 -16.27 4.81 11.46
N PHE A 217 -16.61 3.57 11.80
CA PHE A 217 -16.21 2.38 11.05
C PHE A 217 -17.36 1.77 10.23
N GLU A 218 -17.03 1.21 9.07
CA GLU A 218 -17.97 0.38 8.30
C GLU A 218 -18.10 -1.02 8.90
N GLU A 219 -17.02 -1.52 9.50
CA GLU A 219 -16.98 -2.81 10.18
C GLU A 219 -16.00 -2.70 11.35
N TYR A 220 -16.43 -3.21 12.50
CA TYR A 220 -15.56 -3.35 13.67
C TYR A 220 -15.83 -4.69 14.34
N VAL A 221 -14.80 -5.51 14.43
CA VAL A 221 -14.83 -6.80 15.13
C VAL A 221 -13.61 -6.85 16.04
N HIS A 222 -13.83 -7.12 17.31
CA HIS A 222 -12.77 -7.38 18.28
C HIS A 222 -13.17 -8.57 19.15
N THR A 223 -12.23 -9.48 19.41
CA THR A 223 -12.45 -10.65 20.26
C THR A 223 -11.27 -10.86 21.20
N GLY A 224 -11.57 -10.98 22.49
CA GLY A 224 -10.56 -11.28 23.52
C GLY A 224 -10.07 -10.02 24.24
N ASP A 225 -8.81 -10.07 24.67
CA ASP A 225 -8.16 -8.99 25.42
C ASP A 225 -7.85 -7.78 24.52
N PRO A 226 -7.78 -6.57 25.10
CA PRO A 226 -7.33 -5.37 24.40
C PRO A 226 -6.05 -5.58 23.60
N VAL A 227 -6.04 -5.07 22.35
CA VAL A 227 -4.88 -5.14 21.47
C VAL A 227 -4.42 -3.74 21.13
N ASP A 228 -3.15 -3.44 21.40
CA ASP A 228 -2.48 -2.21 20.99
C ASP A 228 -1.43 -2.47 19.91
N VAL A 229 -1.43 -1.62 18.88
CA VAL A 229 -0.46 -1.69 17.76
C VAL A 229 0.11 -0.31 17.51
N THR A 230 1.44 -0.18 17.57
CA THR A 230 2.14 1.06 17.24
C THR A 230 2.77 0.97 15.86
N LEU A 231 2.54 1.97 15.02
CA LEU A 231 3.02 1.99 13.64
C LEU A 231 3.41 3.40 13.15
N GLY A 232 4.21 3.45 12.08
CA GLY A 232 4.65 4.70 11.45
C GLY A 232 3.48 5.47 10.82
N LEU A 233 3.21 6.68 11.32
CA LEU A 233 2.12 7.53 10.85
C LEU A 233 2.31 7.96 9.39
N LYS A 234 3.56 8.21 8.97
CA LYS A 234 3.88 8.57 7.58
C LYS A 234 3.45 7.46 6.62
N GLU A 235 3.74 6.21 6.97
CA GLU A 235 3.42 5.04 6.16
C GLU A 235 1.90 4.79 6.14
N LEU A 236 1.22 4.95 7.28
CA LEU A 236 -0.25 4.88 7.36
C LEU A 236 -0.92 5.93 6.46
N LYS A 237 -0.41 7.16 6.44
CA LYS A 237 -0.91 8.24 5.57
C LYS A 237 -0.69 7.97 4.08
N VAL A 238 0.28 7.13 3.70
CA VAL A 238 0.46 6.68 2.32
C VAL A 238 -0.67 5.73 1.92
N LYS A 239 -1.05 4.78 2.79
CA LYS A 239 -2.14 3.81 2.56
C LYS A 239 -3.49 4.51 2.28
N VAL A 240 -3.78 5.60 2.97
CA VAL A 240 -4.99 6.43 2.78
C VAL A 240 -5.13 7.01 1.36
N VAL A 241 -4.01 7.29 0.68
CA VAL A 241 -4.01 7.86 -0.67
C VAL A 241 -4.26 6.81 -1.76
N ALA A 242 -3.80 5.56 -1.56
CA ALA A 242 -4.06 4.44 -2.47
C ALA A 242 -5.54 4.07 -2.54
N MET A 243 -6.22 4.02 -1.39
CA MET A 243 -7.62 3.57 -1.29
C MET A 243 -8.62 4.57 -1.90
N ARG A 244 -8.24 5.83 -2.14
CA ARG A 244 -9.14 6.85 -2.71
C ARG A 244 -9.54 6.62 -4.18
N LYS A 245 -9.02 5.60 -4.88
CA LYS A 245 -9.28 5.46 -6.34
C LYS A 245 -9.21 4.06 -6.96
N THR A 246 -9.00 3.02 -6.17
CA THR A 246 -8.87 1.66 -6.68
C THR A 246 -9.91 0.80 -5.99
N GLN A 247 -10.85 0.24 -6.76
CA GLN A 247 -11.65 -0.89 -6.30
C GLN A 247 -10.66 -1.94 -5.80
N THR A 248 -10.80 -2.32 -4.53
CA THR A 248 -9.96 -3.29 -3.82
C THR A 248 -8.47 -2.95 -3.79
N CYS A 249 -8.10 -1.96 -2.97
CA CYS A 249 -6.77 -1.93 -2.36
C CYS A 249 -6.82 -2.71 -1.05
N ASP A 250 -6.51 -3.99 -1.11
CA ASP A 250 -6.22 -4.79 0.08
C ASP A 250 -4.88 -4.33 0.67
N ALA A 251 -4.93 -3.41 1.63
CA ALA A 251 -3.75 -2.98 2.37
C ALA A 251 -3.41 -4.01 3.46
N LEU A 252 -2.20 -4.55 3.41
CA LEU A 252 -1.49 -5.15 4.54
C LEU A 252 -1.01 -4.03 5.46
#